data_AF-A0A1H6LEP3-F1
#
_entry.id   AF-A0A1H6LEP3-F1
#
_cell.length_a   1.000
_cell.length_b   1.000
_cell.length_c   1.000
_cell.angle_alpha   90.00
_cell.angle_beta   90.00
_cell.angle_gamma   90.00
#
_symmetry.space_group_name_H-M   'P 1'
#
loop_
_entity.id
_entity.type
_entity.pdbx_description
1 polymer ?
#
loop_
_entity_poly.entity_id
_entity_poly.type
_entity_poly.pdbx_seq_one_letter_code
_entity_poly.pdbx_strand_id
1 'polypeptide(L)' 'MNLYYIYILANVYRTTFYIGVTNDLNKRVSEHNDKIGSVFTTKYNVTDFNIL' A
#
# COMPACT_ATOMS: atom_id res chain seq x y z
N MET A 1 -4.74 -20.93 10.67
CA MET A 1 -4.59 -20.59 9.24
C MET A 1 -4.30 -19.10 9.18
N ASN A 2 -3.21 -18.68 8.55
CA ASN A 2 -2.86 -17.26 8.46
C ASN A 2 -3.44 -16.69 7.17
N LEU A 3 -4.25 -15.63 7.28
CA LEU A 3 -4.78 -14.89 6.14
C LEU A 3 -3.69 -13.97 5.60
N TYR A 4 -3.52 -13.98 4.28
CA TYR A 4 -2.62 -13.07 3.57
C TYR A 4 -3.40 -12.38 2.46
N TYR A 5 -3.10 -11.10 2.26
CA TYR A 5 -3.73 -10.24 1.28
C TYR A 5 -2.67 -9.78 0.29
N ILE A 6 -3.03 -9.84 -1.00
CA ILE A 6 -2.33 -9.15 -2.07
C ILE A 6 -3.12 -7.87 -2.33
N TYR A 7 -2.45 -6.72 -2.44
CA TYR A 7 -3.10 -5.44 -2.62
C TYR A 7 -2.35 -4.54 -3.61
N ILE A 8 -3.06 -3.56 -4.17
CA ILE A 8 -2.51 -2.56 -5.09
C ILE A 8 -2.75 -1.16 -4.48
N LEU A 9 -1.68 -0.38 -4.37
CA LEU A 9 -1.73 1.05 -4.07
C LEU A 9 -1.54 1.84 -5.35
N ALA A 10 -2.15 3.02 -5.41
CA ALA A 10 -1.92 4.00 -6.46
C ALA A 10 -1.54 5.36 -5.86
N ASN A 11 -0.90 6.21 -6.65
CA ASN A 11 -0.87 7.65 -6.33
C ASN A 11 -2.22 8.28 -6.69
N VAL A 12 -2.47 9.50 -6.20
CA VAL A 12 -3.72 10.26 -6.44
C VAL A 12 -4.04 10.38 -7.94
N TYR A 13 -3.01 10.44 -8.79
CA TYR A 13 -3.15 10.56 -10.24
C TYR A 13 -3.30 9.21 -10.98
N ARG A 14 -3.24 8.08 -10.27
CA ARG A 14 -3.30 6.71 -10.80
C ARG A 14 -2.29 6.42 -11.91
N THR A 15 -1.12 7.07 -11.87
CA THR A 15 -0.03 6.88 -12.83
C THR A 15 1.07 5.96 -12.31
N THR A 16 1.15 5.77 -11.00
CA THR A 16 2.12 4.86 -10.36
C THR A 16 1.38 3.86 -9.50
N PHE A 17 1.70 2.57 -9.68
CA PHE A 17 1.12 1.47 -8.93
C PHE A 17 2.18 0.77 -8.09
N TYR A 18 1.77 0.27 -6.93
CA TYR A 18 2.60 -0.56 -6.06
C TYR A 18 1.81 -1.80 -5.65
N ILE A 19 2.41 -2.97 -5.82
CA ILE A 19 1.81 -4.25 -5.43
C ILE A 19 2.49 -4.72 -4.14
N GLY A 20 1.72 -5.09 -3.13
CA GLY A 20 2.23 -5.55 -1.84
C GLY A 20 1.51 -6.78 -1.31
N VAL A 21 2.15 -7.46 -0.37
CA VAL A 21 1.59 -8.57 0.39
C VAL A 21 1.66 -8.27 1.88
N THR A 22 0.62 -8.63 2.63
CA THR A 22 0.57 -8.47 4.09
C THR A 22 -0.38 -9.49 4.72
N ASN A 23 -0.13 -9.85 5.98
CA ASN A 23 -1.09 -10.59 6.81
C ASN A 23 -2.04 -9.67 7.59
N ASP A 24 -1.74 -8.36 7.63
CA ASP A 24 -2.56 -7.33 8.26
C ASP A 24 -2.69 -6.13 7.31
N LEU A 25 -3.86 -6.01 6.69
CA LEU A 25 -4.15 -5.00 5.67
C LEU A 25 -4.33 -3.62 6.29
N ASN A 26 -5.02 -3.54 7.43
CA ASN A 26 -5.32 -2.28 8.12
C ASN A 26 -4.04 -1.63 8.64
N LYS A 27 -3.17 -2.42 9.29
CA LYS A 27 -1.86 -1.93 9.74
C LYS A 27 -1.03 -1.44 8.58
N ARG A 28 -0.98 -2.20 7.48
CA ARG A 28 -0.19 -1.83 6.30
C ARG A 28 -0.68 -0.55 5.63
N VAL A 29 -1.99 -0.33 5.57
CA VAL A 29 -2.56 0.92 5.06
C VAL A 29 -2.16 2.11 5.94
N SER A 30 -2.21 1.97 7.27
CA SER A 30 -1.74 3.03 8.19
C SER A 30 -0.26 3.32 8.00
N GLU A 31 0.59 2.30 7.92
CA GLU A 31 2.03 2.46 7.67
C GLU A 31 2.30 3.27 6.39
N HIS A 32 1.61 2.96 5.29
CA HIS A 32 1.79 3.73 4.04
C HIS A 32 1.26 5.16 4.12
N ASN A 33 0.14 5.39 4.82
CA ASN A 33 -0.38 6.74 5.06
C ASN A 33 0.60 7.60 5.88
N ASP A 34 1.27 6.97 6.85
CA ASP A 34 2.31 7.59 7.68
C ASP A 34 3.70 7.63 7.00
N LYS A 35 3.80 7.18 5.74
CA LYS A 35 5.04 7.12 4.94
C LYS A 35 6.11 6.18 5.53
N ILE A 36 5.67 5.16 6.25
CA ILE A 36 6.48 4.13 6.90
C ILE A 36 6.42 2.83 6.08
N GLY A 37 7.51 2.06 6.11
CA GLY A 37 7.53 0.68 5.60
C GLY A 37 7.92 0.51 4.13
N SER A 38 7.82 1.53 3.27
CA SER A 38 8.37 1.46 1.91
C SER A 38 8.91 2.80 1.41
N VAL A 39 10.18 2.80 1.00
CA VAL A 39 10.83 3.97 0.37
C VAL A 39 10.17 4.30 -0.97
N PHE A 40 9.68 3.29 -1.70
CA PHE A 40 9.03 3.48 -2.99
C PHE A 40 7.69 4.21 -2.84
N THR A 41 6.82 3.74 -1.93
CA THR A 41 5.50 4.35 -1.74
C THR A 41 5.63 5.78 -1.24
N THR A 42 6.59 6.04 -0.35
CA THR A 42 6.93 7.39 0.12
C THR A 42 7.48 8.28 -0.99
N LYS A 43 8.38 7.78 -1.84
CA LYS A 43 8.99 8.56 -2.94
C LYS A 43 7.97 9.00 -3.98
N TYR A 44 7.01 8.15 -4.31
CA TYR A 44 6.03 8.39 -5.38
C TYR A 44 4.64 8.80 -4.86
N ASN A 45 4.52 9.00 -3.53
CA ASN A 45 3.27 9.32 -2.86
C ASN A 45 2.12 8.35 -3.24
N VAL A 46 2.46 7.05 -3.25
CA VAL A 46 1.58 5.93 -3.60
C VAL A 46 0.93 5.43 -2.30
N THR A 47 -0.01 6.22 -1.78
CA THR A 47 -0.70 5.96 -0.51
C THR A 47 -2.20 5.76 -0.69
N ASP A 48 -2.74 6.02 -1.88
CA ASP A 48 -4.17 5.87 -2.14
C ASP A 48 -4.49 4.39 -2.34
N PHE A 49 -5.23 3.84 -1.39
CA PHE A 49 -5.48 2.41 -1.30
C PHE A 49 -6.80 2.04 -1.97
N ASN A 50 -6.69 1.25 -3.05
CA ASN A 50 -7.82 0.63 -3.73
C ASN A 50 -7.70 -0.89 -3.61
N ILE A 51 -8.63 -1.51 -2.89
CA ILE A 51 -8.80 -2.97 -2.92
C ILE A 51 -9.54 -3.30 -4.21
N LEU A 52 -8.96 -4.18 -5.02
CA LEU A 52 -9.69 -5.03 -5.95
C LEU A 52 -9.94 -6.37 -5.27
#